data_AF-A0A6G1S1D3-F1
#
_entry.id   AF-A0A6G1S1D3-F1
#
_cell.length_a   1.000
_cell.length_b   1.000
_cell.length_c   1.000
_cell.angle_alpha   90.00
_cell.angle_beta   90.00
_cell.angle_gamma   90.00
#
_symmetry.space_group_name_H-M   'P 1'
#
loop_
_entity.id
_entity.type
_entity.pdbx_description
1 polymer ?
#
loop_
_entity_poly.entity_id
_entity_poly.type
_entity_poly.pdbx_seq_one_letter_code
_entity_poly.pdbx_strand_id
1 'polypeptide(L)'
;QKKRSLPTSEKTDGTNCFLEEPSPKYPRQSPGSQHSFLLQSPKMMYQNNSSPCSHLELPSSNRVSLSPQMSNRNWSLRKKELRKQQREVSNILKELKLQVSSKTTRLNINAENIWDSALKGFRQRKFSPTNTIEIKFTTCKNRSTKDTSAASKHRFFQLLMLHLQDSSLFEGSSAKNLSLDFQAVKENLYFEAGKMIAISLVHGGPSPGFFSKT
;
A
#
# COMPACT_ATOMS: atom_id res chain seq x y z
N GLN A 1 -18.14 0.26 -61.50
CA GLN A 1 -17.83 1.64 -61.08
C GLN A 1 -19.13 2.43 -61.06
N LYS A 2 -19.63 2.82 -59.88
CA LYS A 2 -20.92 3.50 -59.75
C LYS A 2 -20.69 4.85 -59.06
N LYS A 3 -20.69 5.91 -59.87
CA LYS A 3 -20.66 7.30 -59.41
C LYS A 3 -21.99 7.64 -58.74
N ARG A 4 -21.94 8.27 -57.57
CA ARG A 4 -23.06 9.06 -57.02
C ARG A 4 -22.51 10.43 -56.63
N SER A 5 -23.19 11.45 -57.14
CA SER A 5 -22.97 12.87 -56.92
C SER A 5 -24.16 13.44 -56.13
N LEU A 6 -23.83 14.21 -55.07
CA LEU A 6 -24.49 15.39 -54.45
C LEU A 6 -26.02 15.43 -54.21
N PRO A 7 -26.47 16.09 -53.11
CA PRO A 7 -26.65 17.57 -53.03
C PRO A 7 -26.02 18.21 -51.74
N THR A 8 -25.46 19.44 -51.76
CA THR A 8 -26.06 20.78 -51.42
C THR A 8 -26.82 20.81 -50.07
N SER A 9 -26.73 21.78 -49.15
CA SER A 9 -26.56 23.25 -49.23
C SER A 9 -26.23 23.88 -47.85
N GLU A 10 -25.67 25.10 -47.88
CA GLU A 10 -25.69 26.26 -46.92
C GLU A 10 -25.24 26.11 -45.45
N LYS A 11 -24.19 26.79 -44.95
CA LYS A 11 -23.84 28.23 -44.77
C LYS A 11 -24.30 28.85 -43.42
N THR A 12 -23.29 29.16 -42.58
CA THR A 12 -23.01 30.41 -41.82
C THR A 12 -24.15 31.08 -41.05
N ASP A 13 -24.05 31.41 -39.77
CA ASP A 13 -23.26 32.50 -39.14
C ASP A 13 -23.49 32.35 -37.61
N GLY A 14 -22.59 32.63 -36.66
CA GLY A 14 -22.02 33.95 -36.37
C GLY A 14 -22.62 34.55 -35.08
N THR A 15 -21.81 34.60 -34.02
CA THR A 15 -21.71 35.72 -33.05
C THR A 15 -22.54 35.70 -31.75
N ASN A 16 -21.78 35.65 -30.64
CA ASN A 16 -21.92 36.28 -29.32
C ASN A 16 -23.27 36.30 -28.60
N CYS A 17 -23.27 35.77 -27.36
CA CYS A 17 -23.75 36.50 -26.18
C CYS A 17 -23.09 35.93 -24.91
N PHE A 18 -22.19 36.73 -24.34
CA PHE A 18 -21.82 36.72 -22.94
C PHE A 18 -23.10 36.88 -22.11
N LEU A 19 -23.46 35.89 -21.29
CA LEU A 19 -24.35 36.09 -20.15
C LEU A 19 -23.80 35.33 -18.95
N GLU A 20 -23.33 36.14 -18.02
CA GLU A 20 -22.87 35.88 -16.67
C GLU A 20 -23.97 35.18 -15.86
N GLU A 21 -23.70 33.97 -15.38
CA GLU A 21 -24.61 33.22 -14.51
C GLU A 21 -24.43 33.69 -13.04
N PRO A 22 -25.49 34.04 -12.31
CA PRO A 22 -25.35 34.60 -10.96
C PRO A 22 -25.01 33.53 -9.92
N SER A 23 -24.06 33.85 -9.05
CA SER A 23 -23.66 33.00 -7.91
C SER A 23 -24.80 32.76 -6.91
N PRO A 24 -24.90 31.57 -6.29
CA PRO A 24 -25.90 31.32 -5.26
C PRO A 24 -25.57 32.07 -3.96
N LYS A 25 -26.56 32.82 -3.47
CA LYS A 25 -26.52 33.60 -2.22
C LYS A 25 -26.46 32.67 -1.00
N TYR A 26 -25.40 32.79 -0.20
CA TYR A 26 -25.35 32.23 1.16
C TYR A 26 -26.03 33.17 2.16
N PRO A 27 -26.94 32.70 3.03
CA PRO A 27 -27.36 33.47 4.18
C PRO A 27 -26.31 33.34 5.30
N ARG A 28 -25.64 34.46 5.62
CA ARG A 28 -24.89 34.64 6.86
C ARG A 28 -25.81 35.31 7.88
N GLN A 29 -26.17 34.63 8.96
CA GLN A 29 -26.42 35.28 10.28
C GLN A 29 -26.07 34.31 11.42
N SER A 30 -25.20 34.77 12.32
CA SER A 30 -25.02 34.33 13.72
C SER A 30 -25.51 35.52 14.59
N PRO A 31 -25.84 35.41 15.90
CA PRO A 31 -25.02 34.75 16.93
C PRO A 31 -25.75 34.09 18.13
N GLY A 32 -25.01 33.23 18.85
CA GLY A 32 -25.11 33.10 20.31
C GLY A 32 -25.98 31.98 20.89
N SER A 33 -25.35 30.93 21.40
CA SER A 33 -25.65 30.40 22.74
C SER A 33 -24.50 29.48 23.19
N GLN A 34 -23.99 29.75 24.38
CA GLN A 34 -22.89 29.02 24.99
C GLN A 34 -23.38 27.70 25.58
N HIS A 35 -22.74 26.59 25.23
CA HIS A 35 -22.71 25.41 26.09
C HIS A 35 -21.37 24.69 25.93
N SER A 36 -20.44 25.02 26.82
CA SER A 36 -19.13 24.40 26.93
C SER A 36 -19.28 22.97 27.47
N PHE A 37 -19.24 21.96 26.61
CA PHE A 37 -18.94 20.60 27.03
C PHE A 37 -17.43 20.41 27.07
N LEU A 38 -16.84 20.67 28.23
CA LEU A 38 -15.46 20.27 28.54
C LEU A 38 -15.44 18.74 28.73
N LEU A 39 -15.12 18.00 27.66
CA LEU A 39 -14.64 16.63 27.80
C LEU A 39 -13.15 16.69 28.17
N GLN A 40 -12.94 16.86 29.47
CA GLN A 40 -11.66 16.84 30.13
C GLN A 40 -11.11 15.41 30.09
N SER A 41 -10.02 15.21 29.35
CA SER A 41 -9.27 13.95 29.32
C SER A 41 -8.66 13.70 30.71
N PRO A 42 -8.87 12.54 31.36
CA PRO A 42 -8.21 12.28 32.63
C PRO A 42 -6.72 11.98 32.39
N LYS A 43 -5.87 12.96 32.70
CA LYS A 43 -4.45 12.70 33.00
C LYS A 43 -4.39 11.98 34.35
N MET A 44 -4.12 10.67 34.32
CA MET A 44 -3.86 9.87 35.52
C MET A 44 -2.52 10.30 36.13
N MET A 45 -2.58 11.15 37.16
CA MET A 45 -1.46 11.43 38.06
C MET A 45 -1.51 10.39 39.18
N TYR A 46 -0.50 9.52 39.25
CA TYR A 46 -0.31 8.62 40.38
C TYR A 46 0.42 9.42 41.48
N GLN A 47 -0.29 9.76 42.55
CA GLN A 47 0.27 10.43 43.72
C GLN A 47 0.37 9.43 44.87
N ASN A 48 1.61 9.21 45.31
CA ASN A 48 1.97 8.31 46.39
C ASN A 48 1.74 8.96 47.77
N ASN A 49 1.36 8.12 48.74
CA ASN A 49 1.45 8.28 50.20
C ASN A 49 0.34 9.13 50.84
N SER A 50 -0.33 8.78 51.95
CA SER A 50 0.01 7.87 53.06
C SER A 50 -1.22 7.63 53.93
N SER A 51 -1.44 6.41 54.42
CA SER A 51 -2.13 6.13 55.69
C SER A 51 -1.83 4.68 56.14
N PRO A 52 -1.75 4.39 57.45
CA PRO A 52 -1.09 3.20 57.98
C PRO A 52 -2.10 2.06 58.17
N CYS A 53 -1.89 0.92 57.50
CA CYS A 53 -2.63 -0.31 57.76
C CYS A 53 -1.74 -1.37 58.42
N SER A 54 -2.32 -1.98 59.44
CA SER A 54 -1.77 -2.90 60.43
C SER A 54 -1.23 -4.22 59.88
N HIS A 55 -0.02 -4.54 60.36
CA HIS A 55 0.58 -5.83 60.67
C HIS A 55 -0.26 -7.11 60.39
N LEU A 56 0.09 -7.83 59.32
CA LEU A 56 -0.08 -9.29 59.21
C LEU A 56 1.09 -9.87 58.38
N GLU A 57 1.70 -10.94 58.90
CA GLU A 57 2.95 -11.55 58.46
C GLU A 57 2.84 -12.52 57.26
N LEU A 58 3.85 -12.44 56.37
CA LEU A 58 4.57 -13.48 55.58
C LEU A 58 3.81 -14.39 54.55
N PRO A 59 4.50 -15.02 53.56
CA PRO A 59 5.94 -15.12 53.30
C PRO A 59 6.43 -14.72 51.88
N SER A 60 7.75 -14.61 51.78
CA SER A 60 8.58 -14.29 50.61
C SER A 60 8.21 -15.03 49.32
N SER A 61 7.93 -14.29 48.25
CA SER A 61 7.87 -14.81 46.88
C SER A 61 8.68 -13.93 45.93
N ASN A 62 9.67 -14.56 45.32
CA ASN A 62 10.71 -13.95 44.49
C ASN A 62 10.12 -13.24 43.27
N ARG A 63 10.04 -11.90 43.31
CA ARG A 63 9.76 -11.11 42.11
C ARG A 63 11.07 -10.75 41.43
N VAL A 64 11.46 -11.56 40.45
CA VAL A 64 12.53 -11.25 39.50
C VAL A 64 12.12 -9.98 38.76
N SER A 65 12.76 -8.86 39.06
CA SER A 65 12.65 -7.63 38.27
C SER A 65 13.47 -7.80 36.99
N LEU A 66 12.85 -8.29 35.93
CA LEU A 66 13.43 -8.26 34.59
C LEU A 66 13.18 -6.87 33.99
N SER A 67 14.09 -5.94 34.24
CA SER A 67 14.24 -4.74 33.43
C SER A 67 14.69 -5.13 32.01
N PRO A 68 14.00 -4.75 30.92
CA PRO A 68 14.52 -4.94 29.58
C PRO A 68 15.56 -3.86 29.28
N GLN A 69 16.78 -4.06 29.78
CA GLN A 69 17.94 -3.30 29.34
C GLN A 69 18.44 -3.92 28.03
N MET A 70 17.75 -3.63 26.92
CA MET A 70 18.25 -4.00 25.59
C MET A 70 19.50 -3.16 25.30
N SER A 71 20.66 -3.82 25.22
CA SER A 71 21.93 -3.15 25.00
C SER A 71 21.99 -2.50 23.61
N ASN A 72 22.14 -1.18 23.59
CA ASN A 72 22.33 -0.37 22.39
C ASN A 72 23.63 -0.76 21.62
N ARG A 73 24.54 -1.50 22.28
CA ARG A 73 25.80 -1.98 21.72
C ARG A 73 25.59 -3.06 20.64
N ASN A 74 24.62 -3.95 20.80
CA ASN A 74 24.35 -5.01 19.81
C ASN A 74 23.79 -4.44 18.49
N TRP A 75 23.04 -3.33 18.56
CA TRP A 75 22.57 -2.60 17.38
C TRP A 75 23.72 -1.98 16.59
N SER A 76 24.72 -1.42 17.29
CA SER A 76 25.89 -0.77 16.66
C SER A 76 26.83 -1.77 15.95
N LEU A 77 27.00 -2.97 16.51
CA LEU A 77 27.80 -4.05 15.91
C LEU A 77 27.09 -4.64 14.70
N ARG A 78 25.77 -4.87 14.79
CA ARG A 78 24.94 -5.30 13.65
C ARG A 78 24.91 -4.26 12.53
N LYS A 79 24.87 -2.96 12.87
CA LYS A 79 25.00 -1.85 11.90
C LYS A 79 26.37 -1.81 11.24
N LYS A 80 27.47 -2.06 11.97
CA LYS A 80 28.81 -2.15 11.40
C LYS A 80 28.93 -3.35 10.45
N GLU A 81 28.36 -4.49 10.79
CA GLU A 81 28.34 -5.68 9.94
C GLU A 81 27.49 -5.48 8.67
N LEU A 82 26.32 -4.84 8.79
CA LEU A 82 25.48 -4.49 7.64
C LEU A 82 26.17 -3.51 6.67
N ARG A 83 26.92 -2.54 7.21
CA ARG A 83 27.73 -1.61 6.39
C ARG A 83 28.87 -2.31 5.64
N LYS A 84 29.40 -3.40 6.20
CA LYS A 84 30.46 -4.21 5.58
C LYS A 84 29.94 -5.07 4.42
N GLN A 85 28.63 -5.32 4.38
CA GLN A 85 27.90 -5.97 3.28
C GLN A 85 27.13 -4.94 2.44
N GLN A 86 27.71 -3.77 2.13
CA GLN A 86 27.17 -2.93 1.05
C GLN A 86 27.37 -3.65 -0.29
N ARG A 87 26.48 -4.62 -0.57
CA ARG A 87 26.28 -5.13 -1.91
C ARG A 87 25.50 -4.09 -2.68
N GLU A 88 25.91 -3.81 -3.91
CA GLU A 88 25.09 -3.01 -4.80
C GLU A 88 23.71 -3.69 -4.95
N VAL A 89 22.63 -2.91 -4.89
CA VAL A 89 21.25 -3.41 -5.02
C VAL A 89 21.08 -4.23 -6.31
N SER A 90 21.76 -3.82 -7.38
CA SER A 90 21.84 -4.52 -8.66
C SER A 90 22.36 -5.95 -8.50
N ASN A 91 23.38 -6.17 -7.67
CA ASN A 91 23.98 -7.49 -7.46
C ASN A 91 23.05 -8.40 -6.64
N ILE A 92 22.36 -7.83 -5.64
CA ILE A 92 21.33 -8.57 -4.88
C ILE A 92 20.20 -9.02 -5.80
N LEU A 93 19.66 -8.10 -6.62
CA LEU A 93 18.59 -8.43 -7.55
C LEU A 93 19.03 -9.45 -8.62
N LYS A 94 20.27 -9.35 -9.12
CA LYS A 94 20.85 -10.36 -10.03
C LYS A 94 20.91 -11.74 -9.36
N GLU A 95 21.42 -11.82 -8.13
CA GLU A 95 21.52 -13.07 -7.37
C GLU A 95 20.14 -13.69 -7.11
N LEU A 96 19.16 -12.89 -6.66
CA LEU A 96 17.79 -13.34 -6.43
C LEU A 96 17.12 -13.80 -7.73
N LYS A 97 17.37 -13.12 -8.84
CA LYS A 97 16.84 -13.52 -10.15
C LYS A 97 17.38 -14.87 -10.61
N LEU A 98 18.62 -15.23 -10.24
CA LEU A 98 19.19 -16.56 -10.54
C LEU A 98 18.52 -17.69 -9.75
N GLN A 99 17.96 -17.38 -8.57
CA GLN A 99 17.22 -18.35 -7.76
C GLN A 99 15.79 -18.62 -8.28
N VAL A 100 15.32 -17.81 -9.25
CA VAL A 100 14.02 -18.02 -9.88
C VAL A 100 14.09 -19.26 -10.77
N SER A 101 13.25 -20.24 -10.47
CA SER A 101 13.16 -21.50 -11.19
C SER A 101 12.54 -21.33 -12.57
N SER A 102 12.85 -22.27 -13.46
CA SER A 102 12.22 -22.39 -14.78
C SER A 102 10.76 -22.86 -14.71
N LYS A 103 10.28 -23.33 -13.55
CA LYS A 103 8.87 -23.72 -13.38
C LYS A 103 8.01 -22.47 -13.40
N THR A 104 6.93 -22.50 -14.17
CA THR A 104 6.02 -21.36 -14.30
C THR A 104 4.82 -21.48 -13.37
N THR A 105 4.46 -20.38 -12.71
CA THR A 105 3.21 -20.22 -11.97
C THR A 105 2.33 -19.23 -12.72
N ARG A 106 1.19 -19.73 -13.19
CA ARG A 106 0.22 -18.95 -13.97
C ARG A 106 -0.76 -18.25 -13.06
N LEU A 107 -0.83 -16.93 -13.17
CA LEU A 107 -1.80 -16.12 -12.45
C LEU A 107 -2.83 -15.57 -13.43
N ASN A 108 -4.11 -15.81 -13.13
CA ASN A 108 -5.21 -15.23 -13.87
C ASN A 108 -5.60 -13.91 -13.21
N ILE A 109 -5.35 -12.79 -13.89
CA ILE A 109 -5.54 -11.44 -13.35
C ILE A 109 -6.73 -10.78 -14.04
N ASN A 110 -7.62 -10.21 -13.24
CA ASN A 110 -8.63 -9.31 -13.76
C ASN A 110 -8.11 -7.87 -13.66
N ALA A 111 -8.07 -7.15 -14.78
CA ALA A 111 -7.58 -5.77 -14.81
C ALA A 111 -8.49 -4.79 -14.04
N GLU A 112 -9.78 -5.09 -13.90
CA GLU A 112 -10.74 -4.27 -13.15
C GLU A 112 -10.64 -4.49 -11.64
N ASN A 113 -10.15 -5.66 -11.21
CA ASN A 113 -9.95 -6.00 -9.80
C ASN A 113 -8.62 -6.72 -9.62
N ILE A 114 -7.54 -5.94 -9.76
CA ILE A 114 -6.15 -6.44 -9.76
C ILE A 114 -5.80 -7.04 -8.40
N TRP A 115 -6.19 -6.38 -7.31
CA TRP A 115 -5.83 -6.81 -5.97
C TRP A 115 -6.45 -8.15 -5.60
N ASP A 116 -7.77 -8.31 -5.71
CA ASP A 116 -8.40 -9.57 -5.30
C ASP A 116 -7.99 -10.73 -6.19
N SER A 117 -7.81 -10.48 -7.50
CA SER A 117 -7.34 -11.52 -8.42
C SER A 117 -5.89 -11.94 -8.14
N ALA A 118 -5.01 -10.97 -7.84
CA ALA A 118 -3.66 -11.26 -7.38
C ALA A 118 -3.69 -12.00 -6.04
N LEU A 119 -4.39 -11.48 -5.03
CA LEU A 119 -4.47 -12.05 -3.69
C LEU A 119 -4.91 -13.52 -3.73
N LYS A 120 -5.94 -13.85 -4.54
CA LYS A 120 -6.37 -15.23 -4.77
C LYS A 120 -5.25 -16.09 -5.36
N GLY A 121 -4.49 -15.57 -6.32
CA GLY A 121 -3.37 -16.28 -6.96
C GLY A 121 -2.18 -16.52 -6.03
N PHE A 122 -1.77 -15.50 -5.28
CA PHE A 122 -0.62 -15.56 -4.37
C PHE A 122 -0.89 -16.33 -3.06
N ARG A 123 -2.17 -16.56 -2.73
CA ARG A 123 -2.61 -17.41 -1.60
C ARG A 123 -2.81 -18.87 -1.96
N GLN A 124 -2.66 -19.26 -3.24
CA GLN A 124 -2.82 -20.67 -3.62
C GLN A 124 -1.76 -21.52 -2.93
N ARG A 125 -2.14 -22.70 -2.42
CA ARG A 125 -1.19 -23.63 -1.77
C ARG A 125 -0.04 -24.08 -2.68
N LYS A 126 -0.28 -24.09 -4.00
CA LYS A 126 0.72 -24.47 -5.01
C LYS A 126 1.61 -23.30 -5.44
N PHE A 127 1.33 -22.09 -4.96
CA PHE A 127 2.13 -20.92 -5.28
C PHE A 127 3.51 -21.05 -4.65
N SER A 128 4.55 -20.85 -5.46
CA SER A 128 5.91 -20.73 -4.97
C SER A 128 6.49 -19.38 -5.41
N PRO A 129 7.04 -18.58 -4.48
CA PRO A 129 7.64 -17.29 -4.81
C PRO A 129 8.91 -17.41 -5.66
N THR A 130 9.53 -18.60 -5.70
CA THR A 130 10.71 -18.88 -6.53
C THR A 130 10.37 -19.28 -7.95
N ASN A 131 9.10 -19.46 -8.31
CA ASN A 131 8.71 -19.82 -9.67
C ASN A 131 8.64 -18.60 -10.58
N THR A 132 8.90 -18.81 -11.88
CA THR A 132 8.66 -17.76 -12.88
C THR A 132 7.17 -17.45 -12.98
N ILE A 133 6.79 -16.18 -12.85
CA ILE A 133 5.39 -15.77 -12.93
C ILE A 133 4.98 -15.53 -14.39
N GLU A 134 3.88 -16.17 -14.79
CA GLU A 134 3.21 -15.94 -16.07
C GLU A 134 1.84 -15.33 -15.81
N ILE A 135 1.55 -14.19 -16.45
CA ILE A 135 0.30 -13.46 -16.25
C ILE A 135 -0.62 -13.68 -17.44
N LYS A 136 -1.85 -14.12 -17.15
CA LYS A 136 -2.95 -14.17 -18.10
C LYS A 136 -4.06 -13.23 -17.66
N PHE A 137 -4.32 -12.19 -18.45
CA PHE A 137 -5.46 -11.30 -18.19
C PHE A 137 -6.77 -11.96 -18.62
N THR A 138 -7.78 -11.97 -17.75
CA THR A 138 -9.08 -12.59 -18.01
C THR A 138 -10.04 -11.70 -18.80
N THR A 139 -9.88 -10.38 -18.70
CA THR A 139 -10.84 -9.38 -19.19
C THR A 139 -10.15 -8.36 -20.10
N CYS A 140 -9.49 -8.80 -21.16
CA CYS A 140 -9.06 -7.88 -22.22
C CYS A 140 -10.20 -7.74 -23.25
N LYS A 141 -11.07 -6.73 -23.08
CA LYS A 141 -12.08 -6.34 -24.08
C LYS A 141 -11.46 -6.03 -25.46
N ASN A 142 -10.16 -5.73 -25.49
CA ASN A 142 -9.42 -5.41 -26.70
C ASN A 142 -8.35 -6.49 -26.93
N ARG A 143 -8.69 -7.56 -27.65
CA ARG A 143 -7.72 -8.57 -28.08
C ARG A 143 -6.78 -7.98 -29.13
N SER A 144 -5.63 -7.48 -28.72
CA SER A 144 -4.41 -7.66 -29.52
C SER A 144 -3.84 -9.01 -29.14
N THR A 145 -3.94 -9.99 -30.04
CA THR A 145 -3.53 -11.40 -29.88
C THR A 145 -2.00 -11.58 -29.77
N LYS A 146 -1.27 -10.59 -29.26
CA LYS A 146 0.20 -10.54 -29.31
C LYS A 146 0.85 -9.95 -28.06
N ASP A 147 0.20 -10.04 -26.91
CA ASP A 147 0.85 -9.67 -25.65
C ASP A 147 1.79 -10.81 -25.25
N THR A 148 3.10 -10.65 -25.49
CA THR A 148 4.12 -11.57 -24.99
C THR A 148 4.00 -11.69 -23.46
N SER A 149 4.24 -12.87 -22.89
CA SER A 149 4.17 -13.11 -21.43
C SER A 149 4.95 -12.07 -20.62
N ALA A 150 6.09 -11.61 -21.15
CA ALA A 150 6.90 -10.54 -20.57
C ALA A 150 6.15 -9.19 -20.47
N ALA A 151 5.40 -8.80 -21.51
CA ALA A 151 4.62 -7.57 -21.54
C ALA A 151 3.45 -7.63 -20.56
N SER A 152 2.73 -8.75 -20.52
CA SER A 152 1.64 -8.98 -19.56
C SER A 152 2.13 -8.95 -18.11
N LYS A 153 3.29 -9.55 -17.84
CA LYS A 153 3.93 -9.52 -16.52
C LYS A 153 4.31 -8.10 -16.10
N HIS A 154 4.96 -7.34 -16.98
CA HIS A 154 5.34 -5.96 -16.69
C HIS A 154 4.10 -5.09 -16.41
N ARG A 155 3.08 -5.20 -17.27
CA ARG A 155 1.80 -4.50 -17.11
C ARG A 155 1.11 -4.82 -15.77
N PHE A 156 1.12 -6.09 -15.37
CA PHE A 156 0.58 -6.51 -14.08
C PHE A 156 1.28 -5.81 -12.91
N PHE A 157 2.62 -5.82 -12.87
CA PHE A 157 3.34 -5.19 -11.77
C PHE A 157 3.16 -3.67 -11.74
N GLN A 158 3.03 -3.01 -12.89
CA GLN A 158 2.68 -1.58 -12.94
C GLN A 158 1.31 -1.31 -12.31
N LEU A 159 0.30 -2.08 -12.70
CA LEU A 159 -1.05 -1.97 -12.16
C LEU A 159 -1.10 -2.30 -10.66
N LEU A 160 -0.33 -3.29 -10.23
CA LEU A 160 -0.20 -3.65 -8.82
C LEU A 160 0.42 -2.52 -8.00
N MET A 161 1.53 -1.91 -8.46
CA MET A 161 2.16 -0.80 -7.73
C MET A 161 1.24 0.40 -7.63
N LEU A 162 0.50 0.72 -8.71
CA LEU A 162 -0.50 1.79 -8.70
C LEU A 162 -1.61 1.50 -7.67
N HIS A 163 -2.16 0.29 -7.69
CA HIS A 163 -3.18 -0.11 -6.71
C HIS A 163 -2.65 -0.03 -5.27
N LEU A 164 -1.42 -0.48 -5.02
CA LEU A 164 -0.82 -0.43 -3.67
C LEU A 164 -0.65 1.01 -3.20
N GLN A 165 -0.21 1.91 -4.08
CA GLN A 165 -0.05 3.34 -3.76
C GLN A 165 -1.36 4.01 -3.32
N ASP A 166 -2.47 3.63 -3.94
CA ASP A 166 -3.81 4.18 -3.68
C ASP A 166 -4.60 3.41 -2.60
N SER A 167 -4.05 2.28 -2.12
CA SER A 167 -4.72 1.43 -1.13
C SER A 167 -4.73 2.03 0.28
N SER A 168 -5.69 1.60 1.10
CA SER A 168 -5.75 1.93 2.53
C SER A 168 -4.66 1.26 3.37
N LEU A 169 -3.85 0.37 2.79
CA LEU A 169 -2.70 -0.24 3.47
C LEU A 169 -1.59 0.76 3.77
N PHE A 170 -1.60 1.91 3.09
CA PHE A 170 -0.62 2.95 3.30
C PHE A 170 -1.28 4.33 3.43
N GLU A 171 -0.72 5.14 4.31
CA GLU A 171 -1.20 6.49 4.62
C GLU A 171 -0.15 7.56 4.25
N GLY A 172 -0.59 8.78 3.99
CA GLY A 172 0.25 9.88 3.51
C GLY A 172 -0.10 10.33 2.09
N SER A 173 0.25 11.56 1.74
CA SER A 173 -0.09 12.17 0.45
C SER A 173 0.90 11.80 -0.66
N SER A 174 2.18 12.17 -0.48
CA SER A 174 3.25 11.94 -1.47
C SER A 174 4.33 10.98 -0.99
N ALA A 175 4.41 10.76 0.33
CA ALA A 175 5.34 9.85 0.98
C ALA A 175 4.52 8.95 1.90
N LYS A 176 4.41 7.68 1.52
CA LYS A 176 3.51 6.73 2.15
C LYS A 176 4.20 5.99 3.29
N ASN A 177 3.52 5.90 4.43
CA ASN A 177 3.84 5.03 5.56
C ASN A 177 2.82 3.89 5.64
N LEU A 178 3.14 2.84 6.38
CA LEU A 178 2.17 1.80 6.71
C LEU A 178 1.01 2.41 7.51
N SER A 179 -0.23 2.15 7.11
CA SER A 179 -1.39 2.56 7.90
C SER A 179 -1.56 1.66 9.14
N LEU A 180 -2.31 2.13 10.14
CA LEU A 180 -2.73 1.30 11.28
C LEU A 180 -4.13 0.73 11.04
N ASP A 181 -4.22 -0.37 10.28
CA ASP A 181 -5.49 -1.05 9.98
C ASP A 181 -5.54 -2.46 10.61
N PHE A 182 -6.44 -2.63 11.58
CA PHE A 182 -6.63 -3.91 12.27
C PHE A 182 -7.16 -5.02 11.35
N GLN A 183 -8.03 -4.69 10.39
CA GLN A 183 -8.53 -5.68 9.43
C GLN A 183 -7.40 -6.13 8.50
N ALA A 184 -6.54 -5.21 8.07
CA ALA A 184 -5.36 -5.55 7.27
C ALA A 184 -4.39 -6.48 8.01
N VAL A 185 -4.20 -6.31 9.32
CA VAL A 185 -3.43 -7.26 10.15
C VAL A 185 -4.12 -8.62 10.21
N LYS A 186 -5.41 -8.64 10.55
CA LYS A 186 -6.19 -9.87 10.70
C LYS A 186 -6.22 -10.70 9.42
N GLU A 187 -6.39 -10.04 8.28
CA GLU A 187 -6.42 -10.65 6.96
C GLU A 187 -5.03 -10.82 6.33
N ASN A 188 -3.95 -10.52 7.06
CA ASN A 188 -2.57 -10.67 6.63
C ASN A 188 -2.23 -9.88 5.34
N LEU A 189 -2.90 -8.76 5.09
CA LEU A 189 -2.76 -7.99 3.85
C LEU A 189 -1.40 -7.33 3.72
N TYR A 190 -0.79 -6.90 4.83
CA TYR A 190 0.56 -6.32 4.83
C TYR A 190 1.62 -7.34 4.38
N PHE A 191 1.49 -8.59 4.85
CA PHE A 191 2.38 -9.67 4.41
C PHE A 191 2.19 -9.96 2.93
N GLU A 192 0.95 -10.03 2.45
CA GLU A 192 0.64 -10.28 1.05
C GLU A 192 1.15 -9.13 0.15
N ALA A 193 0.94 -7.88 0.55
CA ALA A 193 1.47 -6.71 -0.14
C ALA A 193 3.01 -6.76 -0.21
N GLY A 194 3.67 -6.99 0.93
CA GLY A 194 5.13 -7.10 0.98
C GLY A 194 5.67 -8.22 0.11
N LYS A 195 5.03 -9.40 0.13
CA LYS A 195 5.35 -10.55 -0.72
C LYS A 195 5.22 -10.19 -2.20
N MET A 196 4.12 -9.54 -2.61
CA MET A 196 3.92 -9.13 -4.00
C MET A 196 4.91 -8.05 -4.46
N ILE A 197 5.26 -7.10 -3.59
CA ILE A 197 6.31 -6.09 -3.85
C ILE A 197 7.66 -6.76 -4.06
N ALA A 198 8.07 -7.65 -3.15
CA ALA A 198 9.36 -8.35 -3.26
C ALA A 198 9.46 -9.15 -4.56
N ILE A 199 8.39 -9.86 -4.91
CA ILE A 199 8.29 -10.63 -6.15
C ILE A 199 8.34 -9.71 -7.38
N SER A 200 7.65 -8.56 -7.36
CA SER A 200 7.75 -7.55 -8.41
C SER A 200 9.22 -7.17 -8.66
N LEU A 201 9.96 -6.83 -7.60
CA LEU A 201 11.36 -6.44 -7.69
C LEU A 201 12.25 -7.55 -8.30
N VAL A 202 12.13 -8.78 -7.81
CA VAL A 202 12.93 -9.93 -8.31
C VAL A 202 12.63 -10.22 -9.78
N HIS A 203 11.38 -10.07 -10.22
CA HIS A 203 11.00 -10.30 -11.61
C HIS A 203 11.24 -9.10 -12.55
N GLY A 204 11.80 -8.00 -12.04
CA GLY A 204 12.12 -6.78 -12.80
C GLY A 204 10.93 -5.84 -13.02
N GLY A 205 9.95 -5.85 -12.12
CA GLY A 205 8.86 -4.88 -12.08
C GLY A 205 9.31 -3.51 -11.56
N PRO A 206 8.41 -2.51 -11.60
CA PRO A 206 8.70 -1.16 -11.14
C PRO A 206 8.98 -1.12 -9.62
N SER A 207 9.83 -0.17 -9.23
CA SER A 207 10.12 0.12 -7.83
C SER A 207 8.90 0.77 -7.15
N PRO A 208 8.59 0.43 -5.88
CA PRO A 208 7.55 1.10 -5.11
C PRO A 208 8.02 2.49 -4.64
N GLY A 209 8.12 3.44 -5.56
CA GLY A 209 8.67 4.77 -5.33
C GLY A 209 7.80 5.70 -4.47
N PHE A 210 6.66 5.21 -3.97
CA PHE A 210 5.73 5.99 -3.15
C PHE A 210 6.03 5.93 -1.65
N PHE A 211 6.96 5.07 -1.19
CA PHE A 211 7.30 4.97 0.22
C PHE A 211 8.06 6.19 0.75
N SER A 212 7.79 6.55 2.00
CA SER A 212 8.56 7.55 2.73
C SER A 212 10.02 7.11 2.92
N LYS A 213 10.92 8.09 3.06
CA LYS A 213 12.30 7.82 3.46
C LYS A 213 12.34 7.58 4.97
N THR A 214 13.15 6.62 5.39
CA THR A 214 13.41 6.26 6.79
C THR A 214 14.79 6.70 7.25
#